data_AF-A0A453HYH8-F1
#
_entry.id   AF-A0A453HYH8-F1
#
_cell.length_a   1.000
_cell.length_b   1.000
_cell.length_c   1.000
_cell.angle_alpha   90.00
_cell.angle_beta   90.00
_cell.angle_gamma   90.00
#
_symmetry.space_group_name_H-M   'P 1'
#
loop_
_entity.id
_entity.type
_entity.pdbx_description
1 polymer ?
#
loop_
_entity_poly.entity_id
_entity_poly.type
_entity_poly.pdbx_seq_one_letter_code
_entity_poly.pdbx_strand_id
1 'polypeptide(L)' 'MQAIRTGWIHPNINLDNPEKNVDVSLLVGSQKERCDVKVALSNSFGFGGHNSSILFAPF' A
#
# COMPACT_ATOMS: atom_id res chain seq x y z
N MET A 1 -4.07 9.47 1.41
CA MET A 1 -4.92 10.34 2.25
C MET A 1 -5.93 9.57 3.12
N GLN A 2 -6.86 8.77 2.56
CA GLN A 2 -7.86 8.07 3.39
C GLN A 2 -7.27 7.06 4.36
N ALA A 3 -6.22 6.32 3.97
CA ALA A 3 -5.52 5.42 4.88
C ALA A 3 -4.94 6.16 6.10
N ILE A 4 -4.36 7.35 5.90
CA ILE A 4 -3.86 8.22 6.97
C ILE A 4 -5.01 8.70 7.87
N ARG A 5 -6.08 9.24 7.28
CA ARG A 5 -7.21 9.81 8.04
C ARG A 5 -7.97 8.77 8.84
N THR A 6 -8.18 7.60 8.24
CA THR A 6 -9.03 6.58 8.84
C THR A 6 -8.23 5.58 9.65
N GLY A 7 -6.96 5.32 9.35
CA GLY A 7 -6.15 4.23 9.91
C GLY A 7 -6.45 2.86 9.32
N TRP A 8 -7.28 2.76 8.26
CA TRP A 8 -7.56 1.52 7.55
C TRP A 8 -6.74 1.42 6.27
N ILE A 9 -6.01 0.32 6.10
CA ILE A 9 -5.34 -0.04 4.85
C ILE A 9 -6.20 -1.08 4.13
N HIS A 10 -6.43 -0.86 2.84
CA HIS A 10 -7.27 -1.73 2.02
C HIS A 10 -6.57 -3.07 1.71
N PRO A 11 -7.34 -4.15 1.52
CA PRO A 11 -6.81 -5.47 1.19
C PRO A 11 -6.26 -5.55 -0.23
N ASN A 12 -5.24 -6.40 -0.42
CA ASN A 12 -4.85 -6.93 -1.72
C ASN A 12 -5.73 -8.14 -2.04
N ILE A 13 -6.97 -7.89 -2.49
CA ILE A 13 -8.07 -8.87 -2.53
C ILE A 13 -7.82 -10.19 -3.29
N ASN A 14 -6.85 -10.25 -4.22
CA ASN A 14 -6.59 -11.42 -5.07
C ASN A 14 -5.21 -12.06 -4.78
N LEU A 15 -4.70 -11.92 -3.55
CA LEU A 15 -3.38 -12.43 -3.13
C LEU A 15 -3.43 -13.92 -2.73
N ASP A 16 -3.92 -14.80 -3.60
CA ASP A 16 -4.14 -16.22 -3.25
C ASP A 16 -2.89 -17.10 -3.44
N ASN A 17 -2.05 -16.77 -4.43
CA ASN A 17 -0.84 -17.54 -4.76
C ASN A 17 0.35 -16.60 -5.02
N PRO A 18 0.91 -15.99 -3.95
CA PRO A 18 2.02 -15.07 -4.06
C PRO A 18 3.30 -15.78 -4.54
N GLU A 19 4.17 -15.05 -5.20
CA GLU A 19 5.46 -15.59 -5.63
C GLU A 19 6.32 -15.97 -4.42
N LYS A 20 7.10 -17.05 -4.54
CA LYS A 20 7.95 -17.57 -3.44
C LYS A 20 8.95 -16.57 -2.87
N ASN A 21 9.32 -15.57 -3.67
CA ASN A 21 10.31 -14.55 -3.30
C ASN A 21 9.69 -13.29 -2.69
N VAL A 22 8.36 -13.25 -2.54
CA VAL A 22 7.64 -12.11 -1.95
C VAL A 22 7.34 -12.42 -0.48
N ASP A 23 7.79 -11.54 0.41
CA ASP A 23 7.40 -11.59 1.81
C ASP A 23 5.97 -11.07 1.96
N VAL A 24 5.03 -12.01 2.08
CA VAL A 24 3.59 -11.73 2.21
C VAL A 24 3.23 -11.00 3.50
N SER A 25 4.10 -11.03 4.52
CA SER A 25 3.86 -10.31 5.78
C SER A 25 3.95 -8.79 5.64
N LEU A 26 4.52 -8.31 4.52
CA LEU A 26 4.61 -6.88 4.16
C LEU A 26 3.40 -6.39 3.36
N LEU A 27 2.49 -7.29 2.97
CA LEU A 27 1.30 -6.99 2.19
C LEU A 27 0.05 -7.07 3.06
N VAL A 28 -0.97 -6.31 2.71
CA VAL A 28 -2.28 -6.44 3.37
C VAL A 28 -3.03 -7.56 2.68
N GLY A 29 -3.38 -8.61 3.42
CA GLY A 29 -4.00 -9.81 2.86
C GLY A 29 -5.42 -9.58 2.30
N SER A 30 -6.26 -10.61 2.34
CA SER A 30 -7.64 -10.52 1.85
C SER A 30 -8.57 -9.65 2.70
N GLN A 31 -8.14 -9.30 3.92
CA GLN A 31 -8.90 -8.44 4.84
C GLN A 31 -8.17 -7.12 5.07
N LYS A 32 -8.94 -6.05 5.24
CA LYS A 32 -8.37 -4.73 5.59
C LYS A 32 -7.68 -4.79 6.95
N GLU A 33 -6.61 -4.02 7.09
CA GLU A 33 -5.81 -3.98 8.31
C GLU A 33 -5.79 -2.59 8.93
N ARG A 34 -5.62 -2.55 10.25
CA ARG A 34 -5.50 -1.31 11.02
C ARG A 34 -4.04 -0.95 11.18
N CYS A 35 -3.68 0.29 10.84
CA CYS A 35 -2.31 0.78 10.98
C CYS A 35 -2.33 2.24 11.45
N ASP A 36 -1.42 2.59 12.37
CA ASP A 36 -1.11 3.97 12.71
C ASP A 36 -0.18 4.56 11.63
N VAL A 37 -0.80 5.14 10.58
CA VAL A 37 -0.07 5.60 9.40
C VAL A 37 0.52 7.00 9.65
N LYS A 38 1.80 7.04 10.04
CA LYS A 38 2.54 8.29 10.27
C LYS A 38 2.96 9.00 8.98
N VAL A 39 3.25 8.24 7.94
CA VAL A 39 3.60 8.71 6.59
C VAL A 39 3.11 7.67 5.59
N ALA A 40 2.60 8.10 4.44
CA ALA A 40 2.27 7.21 3.32
C ALA A 40 2.97 7.68 2.05
N LEU A 41 3.54 6.72 1.32
CA LEU A 41 4.11 6.92 -0.01
C LEU A 41 3.11 6.44 -1.07
N SER A 42 2.88 7.25 -2.11
CA SER A 42 2.13 6.85 -3.30
C SER A 42 3.06 6.87 -4.50
N ASN A 43 3.26 5.70 -5.09
CA ASN A 43 4.09 5.52 -6.29
C ASN A 43 3.21 5.33 -7.53
N SER A 44 3.68 5.84 -8.66
CA SER A 44 3.10 5.62 -9.97
C SER A 44 4.21 5.40 -11.00
N PHE A 45 4.15 4.27 -11.70
CA PHE A 45 5.09 3.89 -12.74
C PHE A 45 4.31 3.62 -14.03
N GLY A 46 4.56 4.41 -15.06
CA GLY A 46 3.90 4.37 -16.35
C GLY A 46 4.81 3.88 -17.47
N PHE A 47 4.22 3.30 -18.51
CA PHE A 47 4.94 2.91 -19.71
C PHE A 47 5.67 4.09 -20.35
N GLY A 48 6.81 3.82 -20.98
CA GLY A 48 7.72 4.87 -21.48
C GLY A 48 8.68 5.42 -20.41
N GLY A 49 8.69 4.85 -19.20
CA GLY A 49 9.64 5.21 -18.16
C GLY A 49 9.21 6.40 -17.29
N HIS A 50 7.91 6.68 -17.21
CA HIS A 50 7.38 7.76 -16.37
C HIS A 50 7.25 7.27 -14.93
N ASN A 51 8.01 7.86 -14.01
CA ASN A 51 8.01 7.49 -12.59
C ASN A 51 7.67 8.71 -11.73
N SER A 52 6.77 8.54 -10.76
CA SER A 52 6.37 9.58 -9.80
C SER A 52 6.15 8.99 -8.41
N SER A 53 6.55 9.74 -7.39
CA SER A 53 6.44 9.37 -5.98
C SER A 53 6.05 10.59 -5.15
N ILE A 54 5.02 10.44 -4.32
CA ILE A 54 4.52 11.52 -3.45
C ILE A 54 4.39 10.99 -2.01
N LEU A 55 4.91 11.73 -1.05
CA LEU A 55 4.74 11.45 0.38
C LEU A 55 3.63 12.33 0.96
N PHE A 56 2.81 11.73 1.81
CA PHE A 56 1.79 12.40 2.61
C PHE A 56 2.01 12.10 4.09
N ALA A 57 1.81 13.10 4.94
CA ALA A 57 1.79 12.95 6.39
C ALA A 57 0.44 13.45 6.95
N PRO A 58 -0.01 12.97 8.13
CA PRO A 58 -1.09 13.59 8.87
C PRO A 58 -0.80 15.08 9.11
N PHE A 59 -1.87 15.87 9.21
CA PHE A 59 -1.79 17.28 9.59
C PHE A 59 -1.97 17.42 11.10
#